data_AF-S3BF15-F1
#
_entry.id   AF-S3BF15-F1
#
_cell.length_a   1.000
_cell.length_b   1.000
_cell.length_c   1.000
_cell.angle_alpha   90.00
_cell.angle_beta   90.00
_cell.angle_gamma   90.00
#
_symmetry.space_group_name_H-M   'P 1'
#
loop_
_entity.id
_entity.type
_entity.pdbx_description
1 polymer ?
#
loop_
_entity_poly.entity_id
_entity_poly.type
_entity_poly.pdbx_seq_one_letter_code
_entity_poly.pdbx_strand_id
1 'polypeptide(L)'
;MTTHELSDVPGLPAAPSLLSYAHERTEPLLREAVGGLQPELRRVCGYHFGWTQPNGSPTYGVTPEPLLRAALALYAAGAGESGRDGGGPENSTAAALPGAAAVELVHNWATLHDDVMDGEALRRGRSAVWAVYGTGWAVLAGDALLGAASRCLLPAEPAGENGAPAAVNGRAHPGAPSRPLAEPFGTVSAEPAGPRPDHAAMLRLLTRTTSRLVGGRSAELALRRRAPEGISMEEYAAVAAARSSSLLECALAGGALLGGADERVVETLTRAGHHLGIAAQAARDIEDLWSGTALSGRPVMSGLREGGPSLPLIAALRAGNPAARTLAESLGGGPACPPPPDELAALIENAGGRAAAREISAWQLTEALTQLDKAALPPASHAALRALFRHAVSGGG
;
A
#
# COMPACT_ATOMS: atom_id res chain seq x y z
N MET A 1 7.13 7.14 24.95
CA MET A 1 7.73 5.84 24.59
C MET A 1 8.80 6.09 23.53
N THR A 2 10.00 5.55 23.73
CA THR A 2 11.07 5.60 22.72
C THR A 2 10.84 4.50 21.67
N THR A 3 11.44 4.63 20.48
CA THR A 3 11.39 3.59 19.42
C THR A 3 11.84 2.21 19.91
N HIS A 4 12.74 2.17 20.91
CA HIS A 4 13.24 0.95 21.52
C HIS A 4 12.19 0.20 22.39
N GLU A 5 11.19 0.90 22.95
CA GLU A 5 10.11 0.28 23.74
C GLU A 5 9.02 -0.38 22.86
N LEU A 6 9.04 -0.12 21.55
CA LEU A 6 8.09 -0.69 20.59
C LEU A 6 8.60 -1.98 19.93
N SER A 7 9.92 -2.20 19.85
CA SER A 7 10.53 -3.30 19.10
C SER A 7 10.70 -4.60 19.91
N ASP A 8 10.97 -4.52 21.22
CA ASP A 8 11.30 -5.69 22.05
C ASP A 8 10.26 -5.92 23.16
N VAL A 9 9.14 -6.55 22.80
CA VAL A 9 8.23 -7.13 23.80
C VAL A 9 8.50 -8.63 23.90
N PRO A 10 8.99 -9.13 25.05
CA PRO A 10 9.34 -10.54 25.23
C PRO A 10 8.19 -11.47 24.86
N GLY A 11 8.47 -12.49 24.05
CA GLY A 11 7.51 -13.54 23.68
C GLY A 11 6.69 -13.30 22.40
N LEU A 12 6.86 -12.17 21.72
CA LEU A 12 6.29 -11.98 20.38
C LEU A 12 7.16 -12.59 19.27
N PRO A 13 6.56 -13.08 18.17
CA PRO A 13 7.32 -13.48 16.99
C PRO A 13 8.05 -12.28 16.38
N ALA A 14 9.25 -12.52 15.85
CA ALA A 14 10.03 -11.49 15.18
C ALA A 14 9.36 -11.06 13.87
N ALA A 15 9.09 -9.75 13.72
CA ALA A 15 8.45 -9.19 12.53
C ALA A 15 9.16 -9.55 11.21
N PRO A 16 10.51 -9.54 11.11
CA PRO A 16 11.20 -9.96 9.90
C PRO A 16 10.87 -11.39 9.44
N SER A 17 10.72 -12.33 10.39
CA SER A 17 10.34 -13.71 10.07
C SER A 17 8.90 -13.81 9.56
N LEU A 18 7.98 -13.04 10.15
CA LEU A 18 6.59 -12.97 9.70
C LEU A 18 6.47 -12.41 8.27
N LEU A 19 7.26 -11.39 7.96
CA LEU A 19 7.34 -10.76 6.64
C LEU A 19 7.98 -11.69 5.62
N SER A 20 9.04 -12.44 5.98
CA SER A 20 9.64 -13.46 5.11
C SER A 20 8.63 -14.54 4.74
N TYR A 21 7.88 -15.04 5.72
CA TYR A 21 6.82 -16.02 5.47
C TYR A 21 5.76 -15.48 4.49
N ALA A 22 5.29 -14.25 4.71
CA ALA A 22 4.31 -13.62 3.82
C ALA A 22 4.85 -13.44 2.40
N HIS A 23 6.13 -13.07 2.28
CA HIS A 23 6.81 -12.92 1.01
C HIS A 23 6.90 -14.26 0.26
N GLU A 24 7.40 -15.32 0.90
CA GLU A 24 7.53 -16.66 0.31
C GLU A 24 6.20 -17.18 -0.27
N ARG A 25 5.08 -16.89 0.41
CA ARG A 25 3.75 -17.35 -0.01
C ARG A 25 3.10 -16.47 -1.08
N THR A 26 3.32 -15.15 -1.03
CA THR A 26 2.60 -14.18 -1.88
C THR A 26 3.35 -13.86 -3.18
N GLU A 27 4.68 -13.86 -3.15
CA GLU A 27 5.54 -13.55 -4.30
C GLU A 27 5.24 -14.40 -5.56
N PRO A 28 4.97 -15.72 -5.47
CA PRO A 28 4.60 -16.50 -6.65
C PRO A 28 3.35 -15.98 -7.37
N LEU A 29 2.33 -15.56 -6.61
CA LEU A 29 1.09 -15.00 -7.18
C LEU A 29 1.34 -13.62 -7.81
N LEU A 30 2.18 -12.79 -7.20
CA LEU A 30 2.57 -11.50 -7.79
C LEU A 30 3.30 -11.71 -9.13
N ARG A 31 4.22 -12.68 -9.17
CA ARG A 31 4.96 -13.04 -10.39
C ARG A 31 4.06 -13.60 -11.47
N GLU A 32 3.10 -14.44 -11.12
CA GLU A 32 2.08 -14.95 -12.04
C GLU A 32 1.23 -13.81 -12.61
N ALA A 33 0.72 -12.93 -11.75
CA ALA A 33 -0.12 -11.81 -12.14
C ALA A 33 0.60 -10.84 -13.10
N VAL A 34 1.87 -10.53 -12.82
CA VAL A 34 2.73 -9.73 -13.70
C VAL A 34 3.15 -10.51 -14.95
N GLY A 35 3.37 -11.82 -14.83
CA GLY A 35 3.68 -12.73 -15.93
C GLY A 35 2.57 -12.78 -16.98
N GLY A 36 1.31 -12.63 -16.59
CA GLY A 36 0.17 -12.52 -17.49
C GLY A 36 0.06 -11.20 -18.27
N LEU A 37 0.91 -10.20 -17.98
CA LEU A 37 0.89 -8.92 -18.70
C LEU A 37 1.56 -9.00 -20.08
N GLN A 38 1.22 -8.03 -20.92
CA GLN A 38 1.88 -7.75 -22.20
C GLN A 38 3.41 -7.62 -22.00
N PRO A 39 4.27 -8.12 -22.92
CA PRO A 39 5.70 -8.32 -22.66
C PRO A 39 6.46 -7.09 -22.17
N GLU A 40 6.20 -5.91 -22.72
CA GLU A 40 6.84 -4.66 -22.33
C GLU A 40 6.36 -4.20 -20.95
N LEU A 41 5.05 -4.30 -20.67
CA LEU A 41 4.52 -4.00 -19.34
C LEU A 41 5.04 -4.97 -18.27
N ARG A 42 5.18 -6.26 -18.61
CA ARG A 42 5.80 -7.25 -17.73
C ARG A 42 7.23 -6.85 -17.35
N ARG A 43 8.02 -6.36 -18.31
CA ARG A 43 9.38 -5.86 -18.06
C ARG A 43 9.38 -4.66 -17.12
N VAL A 44 8.52 -3.67 -17.38
CA VAL A 44 8.42 -2.45 -16.55
C VAL A 44 7.98 -2.79 -15.13
N CYS A 45 6.93 -3.60 -14.97
CA CYS A 45 6.47 -4.06 -13.66
C CYS A 45 7.54 -4.93 -12.96
N GLY A 46 8.23 -5.81 -13.67
CA GLY A 46 9.34 -6.60 -13.11
C GLY A 46 10.49 -5.73 -12.60
N TYR A 47 10.77 -4.61 -13.27
CA TYR A 47 11.74 -3.62 -12.78
C TYR A 47 11.25 -2.92 -11.51
N HIS A 48 9.97 -2.51 -11.48
CA HIS A 48 9.33 -1.88 -10.31
C HIS A 48 9.45 -2.74 -9.06
N PHE A 49 9.07 -4.02 -9.15
CA PHE A 49 9.22 -5.00 -8.06
C PHE A 49 10.68 -5.35 -7.74
N GLY A 50 11.63 -4.89 -8.56
CA GLY A 50 13.06 -5.16 -8.38
C GLY A 50 13.51 -6.54 -8.80
N TRP A 51 12.67 -7.32 -9.46
CA TRP A 51 13.02 -8.63 -10.00
C TRP A 51 14.00 -8.55 -11.16
N THR A 52 13.92 -7.46 -11.94
CA THR A 52 14.77 -7.26 -13.12
C THR A 52 15.42 -5.86 -13.14
N GLN A 53 16.55 -5.78 -13.84
CA GLN A 53 17.22 -4.55 -14.22
C GLN A 53 16.55 -3.90 -15.45
N PRO A 54 16.89 -2.66 -15.83
CA PRO A 54 16.23 -1.97 -16.93
C PRO A 54 16.29 -2.71 -18.28
N ASN A 55 17.41 -3.42 -18.50
CA ASN A 55 17.66 -4.26 -19.67
C ASN A 55 16.93 -5.63 -19.63
N GLY A 56 16.20 -5.92 -18.55
CA GLY A 56 15.48 -7.18 -18.35
C GLY A 56 16.27 -8.32 -17.72
N SER A 57 17.56 -8.13 -17.38
CA SER A 57 18.32 -9.17 -16.65
C SER A 57 17.83 -9.29 -15.21
N PRO A 58 17.91 -10.46 -14.56
CA PRO A 58 17.57 -10.61 -13.16
C PRO A 58 18.40 -9.69 -12.25
N THR A 59 17.79 -9.22 -11.17
CA THR A 59 18.48 -8.52 -10.09
C THR A 59 18.94 -9.52 -9.03
N TYR A 60 20.16 -9.35 -8.52
CA TYR A 60 20.71 -10.16 -7.43
C TYR A 60 21.13 -9.27 -6.26
N GLY A 61 21.04 -9.78 -5.03
CA GLY A 61 21.55 -9.10 -3.83
C GLY A 61 20.73 -7.88 -3.38
N VAL A 62 19.48 -7.75 -3.83
CA VAL A 62 18.56 -6.70 -3.37
C VAL A 62 17.59 -7.30 -2.37
N THR A 63 17.49 -6.69 -1.19
CA THR A 63 16.49 -7.05 -0.19
C THR A 63 15.10 -6.78 -0.77
N PRO A 64 14.21 -7.79 -0.84
CA PRO A 64 12.86 -7.60 -1.35
C PRO A 64 12.07 -6.60 -0.52
N GLU A 65 11.03 -6.01 -1.10
CA GLU A 65 10.10 -5.18 -0.35
C GLU A 65 9.44 -6.01 0.77
N PRO A 66 9.38 -5.49 2.00
CA PRO A 66 8.53 -6.08 3.02
C PRO A 66 7.06 -6.04 2.56
N LEU A 67 6.47 -7.21 2.29
CA LEU A 67 5.05 -7.32 1.95
C LEU A 67 4.18 -7.23 3.20
N LEU A 68 4.21 -6.08 3.88
CA LEU A 68 3.51 -5.85 5.13
C LEU A 68 2.00 -6.06 4.97
N ARG A 69 1.39 -5.61 3.87
CA ARG A 69 -0.06 -5.72 3.68
C ARG A 69 -0.46 -7.16 3.41
N ALA A 70 0.36 -7.89 2.64
CA ALA A 70 0.20 -9.33 2.50
C ALA A 70 0.30 -10.03 3.86
N ALA A 71 1.31 -9.71 4.67
CA ALA A 71 1.45 -10.29 6.01
C ALA A 71 0.20 -10.02 6.87
N LEU A 72 -0.26 -8.78 6.93
CA LEU A 72 -1.49 -8.42 7.66
C LEU A 72 -2.70 -9.24 7.17
N ALA A 73 -2.87 -9.40 5.86
CA ALA A 73 -3.96 -10.20 5.29
C ALA A 73 -3.86 -11.69 5.65
N LEU A 74 -2.67 -12.28 5.54
CA LEU A 74 -2.46 -13.71 5.85
C LEU A 74 -2.68 -14.01 7.33
N TYR A 75 -2.15 -13.19 8.24
CA TYR A 75 -2.34 -13.44 9.68
C TYR A 75 -3.74 -13.07 10.17
N ALA A 76 -4.43 -12.12 9.52
CA ALA A 76 -5.84 -11.85 9.77
C ALA A 76 -6.75 -12.99 9.31
N ALA A 77 -6.36 -13.77 8.30
CA ALA A 77 -7.13 -14.92 7.83
C ALA A 77 -7.31 -16.00 8.91
N GLY A 78 -6.36 -16.14 9.83
CA GLY A 78 -6.49 -17.05 10.97
C GLY A 78 -7.68 -16.75 11.89
N ALA A 79 -8.30 -15.57 11.78
CA ALA A 79 -9.55 -15.23 12.46
C ALA A 79 -10.70 -16.24 12.22
N GLY A 80 -10.75 -16.88 11.05
CA GLY A 80 -11.79 -17.86 10.71
C GLY A 80 -11.59 -19.25 11.31
N GLU A 81 -10.44 -19.52 11.95
CA GLU A 81 -10.12 -20.82 12.55
C GLU A 81 -10.98 -21.12 13.78
N SER A 82 -11.43 -20.09 14.50
CA SER A 82 -12.23 -20.24 15.73
C SER A 82 -13.64 -20.77 15.50
N GLY A 83 -14.11 -20.88 14.24
CA GLY A 83 -15.50 -21.23 13.89
C GLY A 83 -15.68 -22.41 12.93
N ARG A 84 -14.61 -23.10 12.50
CA ARG A 84 -14.71 -24.24 11.56
C ARG A 84 -14.20 -25.54 12.18
N ASP A 85 -15.09 -26.53 12.31
CA ASP A 85 -14.70 -27.93 12.49
C ASP A 85 -13.89 -28.36 11.25
N GLY A 86 -12.56 -28.46 11.38
CA GLY A 86 -11.64 -28.95 10.34
C GLY A 86 -10.90 -27.91 9.49
N GLY A 87 -11.00 -26.61 9.81
CA GLY A 87 -10.23 -25.55 9.13
C GLY A 87 -8.86 -25.31 9.77
N GLY A 88 -7.83 -26.03 9.34
CA GLY A 88 -6.46 -25.77 9.82
C GLY A 88 -5.89 -24.43 9.34
N PRO A 89 -4.84 -23.91 10.00
CA PRO A 89 -4.24 -22.60 9.68
C PRO A 89 -3.72 -22.48 8.25
N GLU A 90 -3.33 -23.59 7.63
CA GLU A 90 -2.91 -23.62 6.23
C GLU A 90 -4.06 -23.35 5.26
N ASN A 91 -5.29 -23.76 5.59
CA ASN A 91 -6.47 -23.54 4.74
C ASN A 91 -6.92 -22.08 4.75
N SER A 92 -6.91 -21.44 5.93
CA SER A 92 -7.24 -20.02 6.06
C SER A 92 -6.21 -19.13 5.37
N THR A 93 -4.92 -19.45 5.55
CA THR A 93 -3.83 -18.76 4.86
C THR A 93 -3.95 -18.90 3.34
N ALA A 94 -4.19 -20.12 2.84
CA ALA A 94 -4.34 -20.36 1.41
C ALA A 94 -5.54 -19.61 0.80
N ALA A 95 -6.66 -19.52 1.53
CA ALA A 95 -7.84 -18.77 1.09
C ALA A 95 -7.58 -17.26 0.96
N ALA A 96 -6.70 -16.70 1.79
CA ALA A 96 -6.37 -15.28 1.78
C ALA A 96 -5.30 -14.89 0.75
N LEU A 97 -4.52 -15.83 0.20
CA LEU A 97 -3.42 -15.54 -0.73
C LEU A 97 -3.81 -14.67 -1.93
N PRO A 98 -4.93 -14.92 -2.64
CA PRO A 98 -5.31 -14.09 -3.77
C PRO A 98 -5.65 -12.65 -3.35
N GLY A 99 -6.25 -12.47 -2.17
CA GLY A 99 -6.51 -11.16 -1.58
C GLY A 99 -5.23 -10.44 -1.15
N ALA A 100 -4.29 -11.16 -0.54
CA ALA A 100 -2.99 -10.63 -0.15
C ALA A 100 -2.20 -10.11 -1.37
N ALA A 101 -2.15 -10.89 -2.46
CA ALA A 101 -1.54 -10.47 -3.72
C ALA A 101 -2.27 -9.26 -4.32
N ALA A 102 -3.60 -9.25 -4.34
CA ALA A 102 -4.39 -8.14 -4.88
C ALA A 102 -4.13 -6.82 -4.13
N VAL A 103 -4.03 -6.87 -2.79
CA VAL A 103 -3.75 -5.69 -1.97
C VAL A 103 -2.34 -5.14 -2.24
N GLU A 104 -1.33 -6.00 -2.38
CA GLU A 104 0.03 -5.56 -2.73
C GLU A 104 0.12 -5.00 -4.16
N LEU A 105 -0.64 -5.57 -5.12
CA LEU A 105 -0.73 -5.01 -6.47
C LEU A 105 -1.36 -3.62 -6.47
N VAL A 106 -2.41 -3.38 -5.66
CA VAL A 106 -3.01 -2.04 -5.47
C VAL A 106 -2.03 -1.08 -4.78
N HIS A 107 -1.27 -1.53 -3.78
CA HIS A 107 -0.22 -0.72 -3.16
C HIS A 107 0.83 -0.27 -4.18
N ASN A 108 1.27 -1.20 -5.04
CA ASN A 108 2.26 -0.91 -6.06
C ASN A 108 1.73 -0.06 -7.22
N TRP A 109 0.45 -0.19 -7.58
CA TRP A 109 -0.24 0.74 -8.48
C TRP A 109 -0.20 2.17 -7.92
N ALA A 110 -0.61 2.36 -6.67
CA ALA A 110 -0.61 3.68 -6.03
C ALA A 110 0.82 4.24 -5.96
N THR A 111 1.81 3.41 -5.63
CA THR A 111 3.22 3.82 -5.57
C THR A 111 3.75 4.31 -6.92
N LEU A 112 3.50 3.58 -8.02
CA LEU A 112 3.93 3.98 -9.36
C LEU A 112 3.37 5.35 -9.78
N HIS A 113 2.09 5.58 -9.46
CA HIS A 113 1.40 6.82 -9.79
C HIS A 113 1.84 7.97 -8.87
N ASP A 114 2.05 7.70 -7.59
CA ASP A 114 2.57 8.67 -6.63
C ASP A 114 3.98 9.15 -7.04
N ASP A 115 4.87 8.25 -7.44
CA ASP A 115 6.23 8.60 -7.90
C ASP A 115 6.20 9.63 -9.04
N VAL A 116 5.25 9.47 -9.98
CA VAL A 116 5.04 10.40 -11.09
C VAL A 116 4.51 11.74 -10.59
N MET A 117 3.47 11.72 -9.74
CA MET A 117 2.81 12.93 -9.25
C MET A 117 3.73 13.77 -8.36
N ASP A 118 4.59 13.12 -7.59
CA ASP A 118 5.55 13.75 -6.68
C ASP A 118 6.88 14.12 -7.38
N GLY A 119 7.15 13.60 -8.58
CA GLY A 119 8.43 13.80 -9.26
C GLY A 119 9.59 13.08 -8.57
N GLU A 120 9.30 11.96 -7.92
CA GLU A 120 10.24 11.20 -7.10
C GLU A 120 11.13 10.31 -7.97
N ALA A 121 12.34 10.78 -8.28
CA ALA A 121 13.25 10.07 -9.18
C ALA A 121 13.88 8.82 -8.56
N LEU A 122 13.78 8.64 -7.24
CA LEU A 122 14.35 7.51 -6.50
C LEU A 122 13.28 6.81 -5.67
N ARG A 123 13.32 5.48 -5.69
CA ARG A 123 12.48 4.60 -4.89
C ARG A 123 13.35 3.45 -4.39
N ARG A 124 13.54 3.38 -3.07
CA ARG A 124 14.29 2.30 -2.39
C ARG A 124 15.73 2.16 -2.88
N GLY A 125 16.41 3.29 -3.03
CA GLY A 125 17.80 3.32 -3.52
C GLY A 125 17.97 2.98 -5.00
N ARG A 126 16.87 2.83 -5.77
CA ARG A 126 16.88 2.62 -7.23
C ARG A 126 16.15 3.76 -7.92
N SER A 127 16.45 3.99 -9.20
CA SER A 127 15.67 4.94 -10.00
C SER A 127 14.21 4.50 -10.10
N ALA A 128 13.28 5.44 -9.93
CA ALA A 128 11.86 5.16 -10.09
C ALA A 128 11.54 4.79 -11.55
N VAL A 129 10.43 4.08 -11.79
CA VAL A 129 10.03 3.66 -13.13
C VAL A 129 9.92 4.83 -14.09
N TRP A 130 9.32 5.95 -13.67
CA TRP A 130 9.14 7.11 -14.53
C TRP A 130 10.47 7.78 -14.90
N ALA A 131 11.49 7.71 -14.03
CA ALA A 131 12.81 8.24 -14.31
C ALA A 131 13.59 7.38 -15.33
N VAL A 132 13.33 6.06 -15.35
CA VAL A 132 13.99 5.12 -16.27
C VAL A 132 13.26 5.00 -17.61
N TYR A 133 11.94 4.84 -17.56
CA TYR A 133 11.11 4.52 -18.72
C TYR A 133 10.24 5.70 -19.17
N GLY A 134 10.09 6.75 -18.38
CA GLY A 134 9.21 7.88 -18.66
C GLY A 134 7.81 7.74 -18.07
N THR A 135 7.11 8.87 -17.96
CA THR A 135 5.78 8.99 -17.34
C THR A 135 4.73 8.06 -17.95
N GLY A 136 4.68 7.94 -19.27
CA GLY A 136 3.68 7.09 -19.96
C GLY A 136 3.76 5.62 -19.53
N TRP A 137 4.97 5.09 -19.39
CA TRP A 137 5.16 3.71 -18.93
C TRP A 137 4.82 3.51 -17.45
N ALA A 138 5.14 4.50 -16.59
CA ALA A 138 4.77 4.43 -15.18
C ALA A 138 3.25 4.42 -14.98
N VAL A 139 2.52 5.27 -15.72
CA VAL A 139 1.04 5.30 -15.70
C VAL A 139 0.47 3.96 -16.16
N LEU A 140 0.88 3.47 -17.34
CA LEU A 140 0.40 2.19 -17.89
C LEU A 140 0.74 0.99 -17.00
N ALA A 141 1.93 0.97 -16.39
CA ALA A 141 2.32 -0.08 -15.45
C ALA A 141 1.39 -0.08 -14.24
N GLY A 142 1.08 1.08 -13.67
CA GLY A 142 0.13 1.18 -12.58
C GLY A 142 -1.26 0.67 -12.97
N ASP A 143 -1.80 1.10 -14.10
CA ASP A 143 -3.13 0.67 -14.58
C ASP A 143 -3.18 -0.86 -14.80
N ALA A 144 -2.08 -1.42 -15.32
CA ALA A 144 -1.95 -2.86 -15.51
C ALA A 144 -1.93 -3.64 -14.18
N LEU A 145 -1.27 -3.12 -13.14
CA LEU A 145 -1.27 -3.72 -11.80
C LEU A 145 -2.65 -3.64 -11.14
N LEU A 146 -3.39 -2.54 -11.31
CA LEU A 146 -4.77 -2.43 -10.82
C LEU A 146 -5.70 -3.46 -11.47
N GLY A 147 -5.58 -3.64 -12.79
CA GLY A 147 -6.29 -4.70 -13.51
C GLY A 147 -5.87 -6.10 -13.06
N ALA A 148 -4.58 -6.32 -12.81
CA ALA A 148 -4.06 -7.59 -12.30
C ALA A 148 -4.59 -7.92 -10.90
N ALA A 149 -4.70 -6.92 -10.02
CA ALA A 149 -5.24 -7.10 -8.68
C ALA A 149 -6.68 -7.66 -8.71
N SER A 150 -7.50 -7.16 -9.63
CA SER A 150 -8.87 -7.66 -9.82
C SER A 150 -8.86 -9.10 -10.33
N ARG A 151 -7.98 -9.44 -11.28
CA ARG A 151 -7.86 -10.81 -11.82
C ARG A 151 -7.45 -11.84 -10.77
N CYS A 152 -6.67 -11.47 -9.76
CA CYS A 152 -6.35 -12.38 -8.65
C CYS A 152 -7.60 -12.90 -7.93
N LEU A 153 -8.70 -12.13 -7.93
CA LEU A 153 -9.93 -12.48 -7.22
C LEU A 153 -11.01 -13.07 -8.13
N LEU A 154 -10.82 -13.01 -9.45
CA LEU A 154 -11.76 -13.54 -10.42
C LEU A 154 -11.44 -15.02 -10.76
N PRO A 155 -12.43 -15.80 -11.22
CA PRO A 155 -12.18 -17.10 -11.81
C PRO A 155 -11.17 -16.97 -12.96
N ALA A 156 -10.33 -18.00 -13.15
CA ALA A 156 -9.50 -18.07 -14.34
C ALA A 156 -10.41 -18.07 -15.58
N GLU A 157 -10.12 -17.18 -16.54
CA GLU A 157 -10.77 -17.25 -17.84
C GLU A 157 -10.49 -18.64 -18.45
N PRO A 158 -11.50 -19.32 -19.02
CA PRO A 158 -11.23 -20.50 -19.81
C PRO A 158 -10.25 -20.10 -20.91
N ALA A 159 -9.23 -20.92 -21.14
CA ALA A 159 -8.22 -20.65 -22.16
C ALA A 159 -8.90 -20.50 -23.54
N GLY A 160 -9.20 -19.26 -23.93
CA GLY A 160 -9.82 -18.96 -25.21
C GLY A 160 -8.81 -19.18 -26.34
N GLU A 161 -9.26 -19.80 -27.44
CA GLU A 161 -8.52 -20.16 -28.65
C GLU A 161 -7.82 -18.99 -29.39
N ASN A 162 -7.78 -17.78 -28.82
CA ASN A 162 -7.25 -16.56 -29.45
C ASN A 162 -5.80 -16.20 -29.04
N GLY A 163 -5.02 -17.19 -28.59
CA GLY A 163 -3.63 -17.01 -28.16
C GLY A 163 -2.55 -17.24 -29.22
N ALA A 164 -2.89 -17.37 -30.51
CA ALA A 164 -1.88 -17.38 -31.57
C ALA A 164 -1.71 -15.96 -32.13
N PRO A 165 -0.49 -15.37 -32.13
CA PRO A 165 -0.28 -14.12 -32.83
C PRO A 165 -0.51 -14.38 -34.31
N ALA A 166 -1.42 -13.61 -34.93
CA ALA A 166 -1.60 -13.62 -36.37
C ALA A 166 -0.24 -13.31 -37.01
N ALA A 167 0.39 -14.32 -37.59
CA ALA A 167 1.59 -14.15 -38.38
C ALA A 167 1.24 -13.23 -39.55
N VAL A 168 1.67 -11.97 -39.47
CA VAL A 168 1.74 -11.06 -40.61
C VAL A 168 2.85 -11.57 -41.51
N ASN A 169 2.55 -12.61 -42.30
CA ASN A 169 3.34 -12.95 -43.46
C ASN A 169 2.64 -12.35 -44.68
N GLY A 170 3.15 -11.20 -45.10
CA GLY A 170 2.78 -10.59 -46.36
C GLY A 170 3.09 -11.53 -47.52
N ARG A 171 2.05 -11.83 -48.31
CA ARG A 171 2.05 -11.87 -49.77
C ARG A 171 0.61 -12.06 -50.22
N ALA A 172 -0.01 -10.98 -50.68
CA ALA A 172 -1.31 -11.01 -51.33
C ALA A 172 -1.18 -11.76 -52.67
N HIS A 173 -2.00 -12.80 -52.86
CA HIS A 173 -2.27 -13.39 -54.18
C HIS A 173 -3.65 -12.89 -54.63
N PRO A 174 -3.81 -12.33 -55.83
CA PRO A 174 -5.12 -11.90 -56.31
C PRO A 174 -5.86 -13.11 -56.89
N GLY A 175 -7.05 -13.45 -56.34
CA GLY A 175 -7.99 -14.35 -57.03
C GLY A 175 -8.67 -15.47 -56.24
N ALA A 176 -8.96 -15.33 -54.94
CA ALA A 176 -9.82 -16.29 -54.22
C ALA A 176 -11.20 -15.66 -53.89
N PRO A 177 -12.32 -16.41 -54.06
CA PRO A 177 -13.66 -15.89 -53.79
C PRO A 177 -13.87 -15.63 -52.29
N SER A 178 -14.54 -14.53 -51.99
CA SER A 178 -14.87 -14.05 -50.65
C SER A 178 -15.63 -15.12 -49.85
N ARG A 179 -15.01 -15.64 -48.78
CA ARG A 179 -15.73 -16.41 -47.77
C ARG A 179 -16.70 -15.46 -47.05
N PRO A 180 -17.97 -15.82 -46.80
CA PRO A 180 -18.86 -14.99 -46.01
C PRO A 180 -18.28 -14.84 -44.60
N LEU A 181 -18.34 -13.62 -44.07
CA LEU A 181 -18.05 -13.31 -42.67
C LEU A 181 -18.89 -14.24 -41.80
N ALA A 182 -18.25 -15.20 -41.13
CA ALA A 182 -18.91 -15.97 -40.08
C ALA A 182 -19.40 -15.00 -39.01
N GLU A 183 -20.66 -15.13 -38.59
CA GLU A 183 -21.25 -14.28 -37.56
C GLU A 183 -20.37 -14.29 -36.29
N PRO A 184 -20.03 -13.13 -35.71
CA PRO A 184 -19.01 -13.04 -34.67
C PRO A 184 -19.46 -13.54 -33.28
N PHE A 185 -20.66 -14.10 -33.14
CA PHE A 185 -21.19 -14.49 -31.84
C PHE A 185 -21.83 -15.87 -31.89
N GLY A 186 -20.98 -16.90 -31.82
CA GLY A 186 -21.42 -18.19 -31.33
C GLY A 186 -21.97 -18.03 -29.92
N THR A 187 -23.15 -18.58 -29.67
CA THR A 187 -23.78 -18.62 -28.34
C THR A 187 -22.87 -19.40 -27.38
N VAL A 188 -22.14 -18.70 -26.52
CA VAL A 188 -21.37 -19.31 -25.42
C VAL A 188 -22.36 -19.93 -24.44
N SER A 189 -22.62 -21.22 -24.62
CA SER A 189 -23.46 -22.03 -23.75
C SER A 189 -22.61 -22.66 -22.65
N ALA A 190 -22.24 -21.84 -21.68
CA ALA A 190 -21.89 -22.22 -20.32
C ALA A 190 -21.83 -20.91 -19.53
N GLU A 191 -22.72 -20.70 -18.55
CA GLU A 191 -22.50 -19.60 -17.61
C GLU A 191 -21.14 -19.84 -16.94
N PRO A 192 -20.16 -18.94 -17.11
CA PRO A 192 -18.91 -19.07 -16.39
C PRO A 192 -19.25 -19.07 -14.89
N ALA A 193 -18.73 -20.05 -14.16
CA ALA A 193 -18.93 -20.12 -12.72
C ALA A 193 -18.53 -18.76 -12.11
N GLY A 194 -19.50 -18.04 -11.55
CA GLY A 194 -19.28 -16.73 -10.97
C GLY A 194 -18.21 -16.76 -9.87
N PRO A 195 -17.60 -15.61 -9.52
CA PRO A 195 -16.63 -15.54 -8.45
C PRO A 195 -17.23 -16.11 -7.16
N ARG A 196 -16.40 -16.82 -6.38
CA ARG A 196 -16.79 -17.28 -5.04
C ARG A 196 -17.33 -16.08 -4.22
N PRO A 197 -18.37 -16.26 -3.38
CA PRO A 197 -19.00 -15.13 -2.69
C PRO A 197 -18.05 -14.27 -1.85
N ASP A 198 -17.07 -14.92 -1.21
CA ASP A 198 -15.97 -14.32 -0.45
C ASP A 198 -15.03 -13.51 -1.36
N HIS A 199 -14.64 -14.04 -2.51
CA HIS A 199 -13.86 -13.33 -3.53
C HIS A 199 -14.59 -12.11 -4.08
N ALA A 200 -15.89 -12.22 -4.36
CA ALA A 200 -16.71 -11.11 -4.80
C ALA A 200 -16.81 -10.01 -3.73
N ALA A 201 -16.90 -10.38 -2.46
CA ALA A 201 -16.89 -9.43 -1.34
C ALA A 201 -15.51 -8.77 -1.17
N MET A 202 -14.42 -9.53 -1.28
CA MET A 202 -13.06 -8.99 -1.28
C MET A 202 -12.84 -8.00 -2.44
N LEU A 203 -13.35 -8.31 -3.64
CA LEU A 203 -13.25 -7.42 -4.79
C LEU A 203 -14.00 -6.11 -4.54
N ARG A 204 -15.21 -6.16 -3.97
CA ARG A 204 -15.97 -4.96 -3.57
C ARG A 204 -15.20 -4.11 -2.55
N LEU A 205 -14.58 -4.76 -1.55
CA LEU A 205 -13.76 -4.09 -0.56
C LEU A 205 -12.56 -3.41 -1.23
N LEU A 206 -11.85 -4.12 -2.11
CA LEU A 206 -10.70 -3.61 -2.84
C LEU A 206 -11.07 -2.40 -3.72
N THR A 207 -12.17 -2.48 -4.49
CA THR A 207 -12.65 -1.37 -5.32
C THR A 207 -13.00 -0.12 -4.50
N ARG A 208 -13.64 -0.30 -3.33
CA ARG A 208 -13.94 0.81 -2.40
C ARG A 208 -12.65 1.42 -1.86
N THR A 209 -11.66 0.59 -1.52
CA THR A 209 -10.34 1.05 -1.06
C THR A 209 -9.58 1.80 -2.15
N THR A 210 -9.56 1.32 -3.39
CA THR A 210 -9.00 2.04 -4.55
C THR A 210 -9.64 3.42 -4.69
N SER A 211 -10.97 3.52 -4.60
CA SER A 211 -11.67 4.81 -4.68
C SER A 211 -11.27 5.76 -3.54
N ARG A 212 -11.09 5.23 -2.31
CA ARG A 212 -10.59 6.00 -1.16
C ARG A 212 -9.15 6.45 -1.35
N LEU A 213 -8.28 5.62 -1.92
CA LEU A 213 -6.89 5.99 -2.21
C LEU A 213 -6.81 7.15 -3.21
N VAL A 214 -7.58 7.07 -4.32
CA VAL A 214 -7.66 8.16 -5.30
C VAL A 214 -8.23 9.44 -4.68
N GLY A 215 -9.36 9.33 -3.96
CA GLY A 215 -9.97 10.47 -3.29
C GLY A 215 -9.05 11.11 -2.25
N GLY A 216 -8.35 10.28 -1.48
CA GLY A 216 -7.34 10.72 -0.52
C GLY A 216 -6.17 11.44 -1.19
N ARG A 217 -5.70 10.94 -2.34
CA ARG A 217 -4.61 11.58 -3.09
C ARG A 217 -5.03 12.91 -3.69
N SER A 218 -6.26 12.97 -4.20
CA SER A 218 -6.86 14.22 -4.67
C SER A 218 -6.97 15.26 -3.55
N ALA A 219 -7.45 14.86 -2.37
CA ALA A 219 -7.53 15.73 -1.20
C ALA A 219 -6.15 16.19 -0.72
N GLU A 220 -5.16 15.30 -0.69
CA GLU A 220 -3.77 15.62 -0.36
C GLU A 220 -3.23 16.72 -1.30
N LEU A 221 -3.34 16.54 -2.62
CA LEU A 221 -2.91 17.51 -3.62
C LEU A 221 -3.62 18.87 -3.49
N ALA A 222 -4.89 18.88 -3.07
CA ALA A 222 -5.62 20.11 -2.80
C ALA A 222 -5.07 20.83 -1.55
N LEU A 223 -4.67 20.10 -0.50
CA LEU A 223 -4.05 20.67 0.69
C LEU A 223 -2.67 21.28 0.39
N ARG A 224 -1.89 20.72 -0.55
CA ARG A 224 -0.57 21.26 -0.93
C ARG A 224 -0.61 22.69 -1.47
N ARG A 225 -1.79 23.15 -1.91
CA ARG A 225 -2.00 24.52 -2.43
C ARG A 225 -2.35 25.53 -1.34
N ARG A 226 -2.51 25.08 -0.08
CA ARG A 226 -2.90 25.90 1.06
C ARG A 226 -1.70 26.12 1.96
N ALA A 227 -1.73 27.25 2.68
CA ALA A 227 -0.77 27.51 3.73
C ALA A 227 -0.95 26.46 4.87
N PRO A 228 0.13 25.90 5.45
CA PRO A 228 0.06 24.88 6.49
C PRO A 228 -0.79 25.28 7.71
N GLU A 229 -0.82 26.57 8.06
CA GLU A 229 -1.60 27.15 9.15
C GLU A 229 -3.11 26.99 8.94
N GLY A 230 -3.53 26.94 7.67
CA GLY A 230 -4.92 26.78 7.27
C GLY A 230 -5.38 25.33 7.25
N ILE A 231 -4.51 24.35 7.48
CA ILE A 231 -4.85 22.92 7.48
C ILE A 231 -5.23 22.49 8.90
N SER A 232 -6.43 21.94 9.07
CA SER A 232 -6.90 21.40 10.34
C SER A 232 -6.36 19.99 10.60
N MET A 233 -6.33 19.58 11.87
CA MET A 233 -6.00 18.20 12.25
C MET A 233 -7.01 17.19 11.68
N GLU A 234 -8.27 17.59 11.52
CA GLU A 234 -9.31 16.76 10.94
C GLU A 234 -9.06 16.52 9.44
N GLU A 235 -8.71 17.56 8.68
CA GLU A 235 -8.34 17.42 7.27
C GLU A 235 -7.10 16.55 7.09
N TYR A 236 -6.07 16.74 7.93
CA TYR A 236 -4.90 15.86 7.94
C TYR A 236 -5.29 14.41 8.22
N ALA A 237 -6.05 14.16 9.28
CA ALA A 237 -6.47 12.82 9.67
C ALA A 237 -7.32 12.14 8.58
N ALA A 238 -8.20 12.89 7.90
CA ALA A 238 -8.99 12.39 6.79
C ALA A 238 -8.11 11.95 5.60
N VAL A 239 -7.10 12.75 5.25
CA VAL A 239 -6.12 12.39 4.21
C VAL A 239 -5.32 11.16 4.63
N ALA A 240 -4.78 11.12 5.86
CA ALA A 240 -4.05 9.97 6.39
C ALA A 240 -4.90 8.69 6.41
N ALA A 241 -6.18 8.80 6.80
CA ALA A 241 -7.15 7.70 6.77
C ALA A 241 -7.39 7.18 5.35
N ALA A 242 -7.52 8.07 4.37
CA ALA A 242 -7.78 7.69 2.99
C ALA A 242 -6.54 7.11 2.29
N ARG A 243 -5.35 7.70 2.50
CA ARG A 243 -4.10 7.35 1.81
C ARG A 243 -3.34 6.19 2.44
N SER A 244 -3.28 6.14 3.77
CA SER A 244 -2.50 5.15 4.51
C SER A 244 -3.40 4.04 5.04
N SER A 245 -4.47 4.42 5.73
CA SER A 245 -5.25 3.46 6.51
C SER A 245 -6.13 2.57 5.66
N SER A 246 -6.76 3.12 4.62
CA SER A 246 -7.71 2.39 3.77
C SER A 246 -7.19 1.05 3.20
N LEU A 247 -5.90 0.96 2.91
CA LEU A 247 -5.29 -0.25 2.37
C LEU A 247 -4.86 -1.24 3.46
N LEU A 248 -4.50 -0.76 4.66
CA LEU A 248 -4.29 -1.62 5.84
C LEU A 248 -5.62 -2.18 6.36
N GLU A 249 -6.66 -1.35 6.37
CA GLU A 249 -8.05 -1.76 6.62
C GLU A 249 -8.46 -2.86 5.65
N CYS A 250 -8.20 -2.68 4.34
CA CYS A 250 -8.50 -3.68 3.31
C CYS A 250 -7.72 -4.99 3.50
N ALA A 251 -6.43 -4.91 3.84
CA ALA A 251 -5.61 -6.08 4.12
C ALA A 251 -6.18 -6.91 5.28
N LEU A 252 -6.42 -6.27 6.43
CA LEU A 252 -6.90 -6.93 7.64
C LEU A 252 -8.33 -7.47 7.48
N ALA A 253 -9.25 -6.63 7.02
CA ALA A 253 -10.64 -7.00 6.83
C ALA A 253 -10.81 -8.06 5.72
N GLY A 254 -10.08 -7.90 4.62
CA GLY A 254 -10.07 -8.83 3.50
C GLY A 254 -9.48 -10.19 3.85
N GLY A 255 -8.37 -10.20 4.59
CA GLY A 255 -7.78 -11.42 5.13
C GLY A 255 -8.74 -12.18 6.02
N ALA A 256 -9.33 -11.52 7.01
CA ALA A 256 -10.32 -12.12 7.90
C ALA A 256 -11.56 -12.64 7.15
N LEU A 257 -12.07 -11.87 6.18
CA LEU A 257 -13.19 -12.25 5.33
C LEU A 257 -12.90 -13.52 4.52
N LEU A 258 -11.73 -13.59 3.86
CA LEU A 258 -11.33 -14.76 3.08
C LEU A 258 -11.01 -15.97 3.97
N GLY A 259 -10.55 -15.73 5.20
CA GLY A 259 -10.40 -16.75 6.24
C GLY A 259 -11.74 -17.31 6.74
N GLY A 260 -12.85 -16.63 6.47
CA GLY A 260 -14.18 -17.02 6.92
C GLY A 260 -14.57 -16.51 8.31
N ALA A 261 -13.94 -15.43 8.77
CA ALA A 261 -14.33 -14.75 10.01
C ALA A 261 -15.72 -14.12 9.90
N ASP A 262 -16.38 -13.94 11.05
CA ASP A 262 -17.66 -13.24 11.11
C ASP A 262 -17.53 -11.73 10.88
N GLU A 263 -18.66 -11.08 10.63
CA GLU A 263 -18.73 -9.64 10.33
C GLU A 263 -18.20 -8.77 11.48
N ARG A 264 -18.39 -9.19 12.74
CA ARG A 264 -17.92 -8.45 13.91
C ARG A 264 -16.40 -8.44 13.99
N VAL A 265 -15.75 -9.56 13.70
CA VAL A 265 -14.29 -9.65 13.65
C VAL A 265 -13.74 -8.82 12.49
N VAL A 266 -14.37 -8.91 11.31
CA VAL A 266 -14.01 -8.10 10.13
C VAL A 266 -14.12 -6.60 10.44
N GLU A 267 -15.19 -6.15 11.08
CA GLU A 267 -15.38 -4.75 11.48
C GLU A 267 -14.33 -4.31 12.52
N THR A 268 -14.05 -5.15 13.51
CA THR A 268 -13.06 -4.85 14.55
C THR A 268 -11.67 -4.70 13.96
N LEU A 269 -11.29 -5.60 13.04
CA LEU A 269 -10.02 -5.53 12.32
C LEU A 269 -9.95 -4.36 11.34
N THR A 270 -11.07 -3.95 10.75
CA THR A 270 -11.17 -2.71 9.98
C THR A 270 -10.82 -1.51 10.87
N ARG A 271 -11.42 -1.40 12.05
CA ARG A 271 -11.11 -0.31 13.01
C ARG A 271 -9.64 -0.36 13.47
N ALA A 272 -9.09 -1.55 13.70
CA ALA A 272 -7.69 -1.73 14.04
C ALA A 272 -6.76 -1.20 12.93
N GLY A 273 -7.04 -1.55 11.67
CA GLY A 273 -6.31 -1.05 10.49
C GLY A 273 -6.41 0.46 10.31
N HIS A 274 -7.57 1.04 10.64
CA HIS A 274 -7.78 2.49 10.59
C HIS A 274 -6.80 3.24 11.50
N HIS A 275 -6.77 2.86 12.78
CA HIS A 275 -5.86 3.45 13.76
C HIS A 275 -4.39 3.18 13.42
N LEU A 276 -4.06 1.95 12.99
CA LEU A 276 -2.71 1.59 12.59
C LEU A 276 -2.19 2.47 11.45
N GLY A 277 -3.02 2.73 10.44
CA GLY A 277 -2.63 3.53 9.29
C GLY A 277 -2.35 4.99 9.62
N ILE A 278 -3.10 5.58 10.56
CA ILE A 278 -2.82 6.92 11.08
C ILE A 278 -1.54 6.91 11.92
N ALA A 279 -1.36 5.91 12.79
CA ALA A 279 -0.15 5.77 13.60
C ALA A 279 1.12 5.68 12.73
N ALA A 280 1.07 4.84 11.70
CA ALA A 280 2.17 4.63 10.76
C ALA A 280 2.42 5.86 9.87
N GLN A 281 1.39 6.61 9.48
CA GLN A 281 1.57 7.87 8.75
C GLN A 281 2.24 8.93 9.64
N ALA A 282 1.78 9.09 10.88
CA ALA A 282 2.38 10.01 11.84
C ALA A 282 3.85 9.68 12.10
N ALA A 283 4.21 8.39 12.21
CA ALA A 283 5.59 7.96 12.34
C ALA A 283 6.44 8.31 11.11
N ARG A 284 5.92 8.06 9.89
CA ARG A 284 6.60 8.45 8.65
C ARG A 284 6.82 9.95 8.52
N ASP A 285 5.85 10.78 8.93
CA ASP A 285 5.98 12.23 8.91
C ASP A 285 7.10 12.71 9.86
N ILE A 286 7.31 12.02 10.99
CA ILE A 286 8.44 12.29 11.89
C ILE A 286 9.76 11.84 11.24
N GLU A 287 9.81 10.66 10.62
CA GLU A 287 11.03 10.17 9.96
C GLU A 287 11.47 11.06 8.79
N ASP A 288 10.51 11.56 8.00
CA ASP A 288 10.76 12.45 6.87
C ASP A 288 11.52 13.72 7.32
N LEU A 289 11.16 14.28 8.48
CA LEU A 289 11.77 15.53 8.98
C LEU A 289 13.12 15.35 9.67
N TRP A 290 13.32 14.28 10.45
CA TRP A 290 14.50 14.16 11.34
C TRP A 290 15.47 13.03 11.02
N SER A 291 15.05 12.03 10.27
CA SER A 291 15.85 10.82 10.13
C SER A 291 16.27 10.54 8.71
N GLY A 292 15.51 10.97 7.70
CA GLY A 292 15.79 10.69 6.28
C GLY A 292 15.90 9.18 6.08
N THR A 293 14.85 8.53 5.60
CA THR A 293 14.84 7.06 5.63
C THR A 293 16.02 6.48 4.84
N ALA A 294 16.93 5.76 5.50
CA ALA A 294 18.00 5.01 4.84
C ALA A 294 17.44 4.02 3.79
N LEU A 295 16.18 3.56 3.99
CA LEU A 295 15.48 2.63 3.12
C LEU A 295 14.78 3.25 1.90
N SER A 296 14.33 4.51 1.92
CA SER A 296 13.67 5.09 0.72
C SER A 296 14.68 5.72 -0.25
N GLY A 297 15.85 6.13 0.25
CA GLY A 297 16.82 6.91 -0.53
C GLY A 297 16.39 8.36 -0.80
N ARG A 298 15.26 8.81 -0.21
CA ARG A 298 14.80 10.20 -0.33
C ARG A 298 15.60 11.12 0.60
N PRO A 299 15.89 12.36 0.17
CA PRO A 299 16.45 13.38 1.05
C PRO A 299 15.55 13.65 2.26
N VAL A 300 16.13 14.07 3.38
CA VAL A 300 15.39 14.61 4.53
C VAL A 300 14.47 15.74 4.05
N MET A 301 13.24 15.76 4.56
CA MET A 301 12.15 16.71 4.25
C MET A 301 11.61 16.64 2.81
N SER A 302 11.75 15.49 2.16
CA SER A 302 11.20 15.29 0.81
C SER A 302 9.69 15.59 0.75
N GLY A 303 8.90 15.08 1.70
CA GLY A 303 7.46 15.32 1.73
C GLY A 303 7.09 16.78 1.96
N LEU A 304 7.89 17.49 2.77
CA LEU A 304 7.68 18.92 3.02
C LEU A 304 8.06 19.78 1.80
N ARG A 305 9.13 19.43 1.07
CA ARG A 305 9.53 20.10 -0.17
C ARG A 305 8.49 19.96 -1.27
N GLU A 306 7.77 18.85 -1.28
CA GLU A 306 6.64 18.60 -2.17
C GLU A 306 5.37 19.37 -1.77
N GLY A 307 5.38 20.03 -0.60
CA GLY A 307 4.24 20.77 -0.06
C GLY A 307 3.18 19.88 0.60
N GLY A 308 3.51 18.61 0.89
CA GLY A 308 2.60 17.67 1.55
C GLY A 308 2.23 18.11 2.98
N PRO A 309 1.02 17.79 3.46
CA PRO A 309 0.66 18.05 4.85
C PRO A 309 1.51 17.18 5.79
N SER A 310 2.11 17.79 6.80
CA SER A 310 3.02 17.14 7.76
C SER A 310 2.49 17.29 9.19
N LEU A 311 2.24 16.17 9.88
CA LEU A 311 1.69 16.22 11.23
C LEU A 311 2.54 17.01 12.23
N PRO A 312 3.88 16.82 12.32
CA PRO A 312 4.70 17.61 13.23
C PRO A 312 4.60 19.12 12.98
N LEU A 313 4.54 19.54 11.72
CA LEU A 313 4.40 20.95 11.35
C LEU A 313 3.02 21.51 11.75
N ILE A 314 1.94 20.79 11.39
CA ILE A 314 0.57 21.20 11.74
C ILE A 314 0.40 21.27 13.26
N ALA A 315 0.93 20.29 13.99
CA ALA A 315 0.89 20.27 15.45
C ALA A 315 1.67 21.45 16.06
N ALA A 316 2.87 21.75 15.54
CA ALA A 316 3.68 22.88 15.99
C ALA A 316 2.97 24.23 15.80
N LEU A 317 2.40 24.48 14.62
CA LEU A 317 1.69 25.72 14.32
C LEU A 317 0.46 25.94 15.20
N ARG A 318 -0.16 24.86 15.68
CA ARG A 318 -1.35 24.89 16.54
C ARG A 318 -1.03 24.92 18.03
N ALA A 319 0.25 24.85 18.43
CA ALA A 319 0.64 24.75 19.83
C ALA A 319 0.36 26.02 20.65
N GLY A 320 0.14 27.17 20.00
CA GLY A 320 -0.26 28.43 20.66
C GLY A 320 0.81 29.06 21.56
N ASN A 321 2.04 28.55 21.53
CA ASN A 321 3.17 29.05 22.33
C ASN A 321 4.01 30.08 21.53
N PRO A 322 4.94 30.82 22.19
CA PRO A 322 5.78 31.80 21.49
C PRO A 322 6.60 31.21 20.33
N ALA A 323 7.12 29.99 20.46
CA ALA A 323 7.87 29.32 19.40
C ALA A 323 6.99 28.99 18.17
N ALA A 324 5.71 28.66 18.38
CA ALA A 324 4.74 28.47 17.30
C ALA A 324 4.50 29.76 16.51
N ARG A 325 4.49 30.93 17.18
CA ARG A 325 4.41 32.23 16.50
C ARG A 325 5.68 32.51 15.68
N THR A 326 6.86 32.26 16.23
CA THR A 326 8.13 32.38 15.50
C THR A 326 8.17 31.46 14.27
N LEU A 327 7.70 30.22 14.41
CA LEU A 327 7.55 29.29 13.29
C LEU A 327 6.59 29.87 12.23
N ALA A 328 5.40 30.32 12.60
CA ALA A 328 4.44 30.91 11.66
C ALA A 328 4.99 32.18 10.97
N GLU A 329 5.70 33.05 11.69
CA GLU A 329 6.37 34.23 11.12
C GLU A 329 7.46 33.83 10.12
N SER A 330 8.23 32.78 10.40
CA SER A 330 9.27 32.26 9.48
C SER A 330 8.69 31.70 8.17
N LEU A 331 7.45 31.19 8.21
CA LEU A 331 6.71 30.72 7.03
C LEU A 331 5.95 31.85 6.31
N GLY A 332 5.61 32.92 7.05
CA GLY A 332 4.83 34.08 6.60
C GLY A 332 5.51 34.97 5.56
N GLY A 333 6.80 34.76 5.26
CA GLY A 333 7.48 35.37 4.10
C GLY A 333 7.01 34.87 2.73
N GLY A 334 6.07 33.92 2.71
CA GLY A 334 5.56 33.25 1.52
C GLY A 334 6.45 32.07 1.10
N PRO A 335 5.94 31.16 0.23
CA PRO A 335 6.66 29.95 -0.21
C PRO A 335 7.95 30.22 -1.01
N ALA A 336 8.32 31.47 -1.23
CA ALA A 336 9.48 31.87 -2.04
C ALA A 336 10.83 31.76 -1.32
N CYS A 337 10.84 31.68 0.03
CA CYS A 337 12.07 31.49 0.80
C CYS A 337 11.79 30.80 2.15
N PRO A 338 11.43 29.50 2.16
CA PRO A 338 11.31 28.75 3.40
C PRO A 338 12.67 28.70 4.12
N PRO A 339 12.68 28.61 5.47
CA PRO A 339 13.91 28.43 6.22
C PRO A 339 14.67 27.16 5.73
N PRO A 340 16.00 27.13 5.86
CA PRO A 340 16.79 25.93 5.62
C PRO A 340 16.21 24.72 6.37
N PRO A 341 16.31 23.49 5.83
CA PRO A 341 15.74 22.30 6.44
C PRO A 341 16.06 22.14 7.93
N ASP A 342 17.34 22.25 8.32
CA ASP A 342 17.74 22.06 9.72
C ASP A 342 17.14 23.12 10.66
N GLU A 343 17.00 24.35 10.17
CA GLU A 343 16.36 25.43 10.92
C GLU A 343 14.85 25.19 11.07
N LEU A 344 14.18 24.72 10.01
CA LEU A 344 12.77 24.37 10.04
C LEU A 344 12.48 23.22 11.01
N ALA A 345 13.29 22.15 10.99
CA ALA A 345 13.20 21.06 11.95
C ALA A 345 13.36 21.56 13.40
N ALA A 346 14.33 22.45 13.64
CA ALA A 346 14.54 23.04 14.97
C ALA A 346 13.36 23.91 15.42
N LEU A 347 12.78 24.72 14.54
CA LEU A 347 11.59 25.52 14.84
C LEU A 347 10.38 24.63 15.17
N ILE A 348 10.15 23.56 14.39
CA ILE A 348 9.08 22.59 14.65
C ILE A 348 9.30 21.87 15.99
N GLU A 349 10.53 21.44 16.29
CA GLU A 349 10.89 20.79 17.56
C GLU A 349 10.67 21.75 18.74
N ASN A 350 11.16 22.99 18.66
CA ASN A 350 11.02 24.02 19.70
C ASN A 350 9.56 24.41 19.97
N ALA A 351 8.71 24.39 18.94
CA ALA A 351 7.28 24.60 19.09
C ALA A 351 6.54 23.39 19.68
N GLY A 352 7.21 22.24 19.84
CA GLY A 352 6.64 21.00 20.40
C GLY A 352 6.02 20.06 19.36
N GLY A 353 6.18 20.33 18.07
CA GLY A 353 5.54 19.56 16.99
C GLY A 353 5.94 18.10 16.96
N ARG A 354 7.23 17.81 17.17
CA ARG A 354 7.73 16.43 17.20
C ARG A 354 7.16 15.61 18.35
N ALA A 355 7.10 16.21 19.55
CA ALA A 355 6.55 15.55 20.73
C ALA A 355 5.05 15.27 20.54
N ALA A 356 4.29 16.26 20.08
CA ALA A 356 2.86 16.10 19.81
C ALA A 356 2.58 15.03 18.73
N ALA A 357 3.35 15.00 17.64
CA ALA A 357 3.19 13.97 16.60
C ALA A 357 3.51 12.56 17.13
N ARG A 358 4.53 12.42 18.00
CA ARG A 358 4.85 11.15 18.68
C ARG A 358 3.73 10.69 19.59
N GLU A 359 3.14 11.60 20.36
CA GLU A 359 2.00 11.29 21.24
C GLU A 359 0.78 10.83 20.43
N ILE A 360 0.46 11.51 19.33
CA ILE A 360 -0.62 11.12 18.42
C ILE A 360 -0.35 9.74 17.81
N SER A 361 0.86 9.49 17.31
CA SER A 361 1.24 8.18 16.75
C SER A 361 1.11 7.06 17.79
N ALA A 362 1.62 7.28 19.00
CA ALA A 362 1.55 6.31 20.09
C ALA A 362 0.11 6.04 20.54
N TRP A 363 -0.72 7.08 20.67
CA TRP A 363 -2.14 6.93 21.02
C TRP A 363 -2.89 6.11 19.96
N GLN A 364 -2.68 6.41 18.68
CA GLN A 364 -3.29 5.66 17.58
C GLN A 364 -2.84 4.19 17.57
N LEU A 365 -1.56 3.90 17.84
CA LEU A 365 -1.10 2.51 17.98
C LEU A 365 -1.77 1.80 19.16
N THR A 366 -1.92 2.47 20.31
CA THR A 366 -2.64 1.89 21.47
C THR A 366 -4.10 1.59 21.12
N GLU A 367 -4.79 2.47 20.40
CA GLU A 367 -6.15 2.21 19.93
C GLU A 367 -6.20 1.04 18.94
N ALA A 368 -5.26 0.97 17.99
CA ALA A 368 -5.15 -0.15 17.05
C ALA A 368 -4.98 -1.50 17.78
N LEU A 369 -4.10 -1.55 18.78
CA LEU A 369 -3.87 -2.73 19.60
C LEU A 369 -5.10 -3.08 20.46
N THR A 370 -5.80 -2.07 20.98
CA THR A 370 -7.03 -2.27 21.75
C THR A 370 -8.14 -2.88 20.89
N GLN A 371 -8.27 -2.47 19.62
CA GLN A 371 -9.19 -3.12 18.69
C GLN A 371 -8.74 -4.55 18.36
N LEU A 372 -7.45 -4.78 18.14
CA LEU A 372 -6.91 -6.13 17.91
C LEU A 372 -7.20 -7.08 19.08
N ASP A 373 -7.06 -6.61 20.32
CA ASP A 373 -7.38 -7.38 21.53
C ASP A 373 -8.89 -7.74 21.61
N LYS A 374 -9.78 -6.87 21.10
CA LYS A 374 -11.23 -7.13 21.02
C LYS A 374 -11.63 -8.12 19.93
N ALA A 375 -10.79 -8.34 18.92
CA ALA A 375 -11.09 -9.25 17.81
C ALA A 375 -11.04 -10.73 18.22
N ALA A 376 -10.50 -11.05 19.41
CA ALA A 376 -10.45 -12.39 19.99
C ALA A 376 -9.88 -13.46 19.04
N LEU A 377 -8.83 -13.10 18.31
CA LEU A 377 -8.16 -13.99 17.35
C LEU A 377 -7.45 -15.17 18.05
N PRO A 378 -7.17 -16.26 17.31
CA PRO A 378 -6.28 -17.30 17.80
C PRO A 378 -4.93 -16.73 18.28
N PRO A 379 -4.31 -17.28 19.34
CA PRO A 379 -3.11 -16.70 19.95
C PRO A 379 -1.95 -16.46 18.97
N ALA A 380 -1.76 -17.35 18.00
CA ALA A 380 -0.71 -17.21 16.98
C ALA A 380 -0.95 -16.00 16.06
N SER A 381 -2.16 -15.87 15.51
CA SER A 381 -2.56 -14.71 14.68
C SER A 381 -2.52 -13.41 15.46
N HIS A 382 -3.01 -13.42 16.70
CA HIS A 382 -2.98 -12.25 17.58
C HIS A 382 -1.54 -11.77 17.83
N ALA A 383 -0.64 -12.67 18.22
CA ALA A 383 0.75 -12.36 18.47
C ALA A 383 1.47 -11.86 17.21
N ALA A 384 1.22 -12.48 16.06
CA ALA A 384 1.79 -12.07 14.77
C ALA A 384 1.33 -10.66 14.36
N LEU A 385 0.02 -10.38 14.40
CA LEU A 385 -0.52 -9.07 14.07
C LEU A 385 -0.04 -8.00 15.06
N ARG A 386 0.06 -8.32 16.35
CA ARG A 386 0.60 -7.40 17.36
C ARG A 386 2.06 -7.02 17.07
N ALA A 387 2.88 -7.98 16.63
CA ALA A 387 4.26 -7.72 16.21
C ALA A 387 4.30 -6.84 14.93
N LEU A 388 3.48 -7.15 13.93
CA LEU A 388 3.41 -6.39 12.67
C LEU A 388 2.91 -4.95 12.88
N PHE A 389 1.95 -4.73 13.78
CA PHE A 389 1.43 -3.39 14.10
C PHE A 389 2.52 -2.49 14.67
N ARG A 390 3.33 -3.03 15.60
CA ARG A 390 4.45 -2.30 16.19
C ARG A 390 5.53 -2.03 15.15
N HIS A 391 5.88 -3.04 14.35
CA HIS A 391 6.85 -2.90 13.26
C HIS A 391 6.45 -1.82 12.25
N ALA A 392 5.16 -1.73 11.91
CA ALA A 392 4.65 -0.72 10.98
C ALA A 392 4.78 0.72 11.49
N VAL A 393 4.92 0.93 12.81
CA VAL A 393 5.04 2.26 13.44
C VAL A 393 6.49 2.58 13.83
N SER A 394 7.30 1.58 14.19
CA SER A 394 8.68 1.81 14.66
C SER A 394 9.67 2.21 13.56
N GLY A 395 9.25 2.13 12.28
CA GLY A 395 10.18 2.12 11.15
C GLY A 395 10.94 0.79 11.14
N GLY A 396 11.06 0.18 9.97
CA GLY A 396 11.86 -1.04 9.80
C GLY A 396 13.34 -0.73 10.03
N GLY A 397 13.77 -0.74 11.29
CA GLY A 397 15.17 -0.79 11.71
C GLY A 397 15.70 -2.22 11.70
#